data_AF-A0A3D4TN12-F1
#
_entry.id   AF-A0A3D4TN12-F1
#
_cell.length_a   1.000
_cell.length_b   1.000
_cell.length_c   1.000
_cell.angle_alpha   90.00
_cell.angle_beta   90.00
_cell.angle_gamma   90.00
#
_symmetry.space_group_name_H-M   'P 1'
#
loop_
_entity.id
_entity.type
_entity.pdbx_description
1 polymer ?
#
loop_
_entity_poly.entity_id
_entity_poly.type
_entity_poly.pdbx_seq_one_letter_code
_entity_poly.pdbx_strand_id
1 'polypeptide(L)'
;VRIRRLTANANSSTIADTINVLSMTEIIDAKLRYPNCALAAVQVDASQFQNIPTRSYQLWGRIVRIPSNYDPLSRLYSGVWDGTFKSGWTNNPAW
;
A
#
# COMPACT_ATOMS: atom_id res chain seq x y z
N VAL A 1 20.56 -19.39 -3.36
CA VAL A 1 21.74 -18.52 -3.07
C VAL A 1 22.54 -19.09 -1.92
N ARG A 2 23.88 -19.04 -1.99
CA ARG A 2 24.76 -19.56 -0.93
C ARG A 2 25.62 -18.43 -0.41
N ILE A 3 25.48 -18.11 0.88
CA ILE A 3 26.34 -17.13 1.57
C ILE A 3 27.49 -17.93 2.21
N ARG A 4 28.73 -17.50 1.95
CA ARG A 4 29.90 -18.04 2.63
C ARG A 4 30.75 -16.89 3.14
N ARG A 5 31.21 -17.03 4.38
CA ARG A 5 32.25 -16.19 4.94
C ARG A 5 33.61 -16.66 4.40
N LEU A 6 34.42 -15.73 3.90
CA LEU A 6 35.71 -16.02 3.26
C LEU A 6 36.90 -15.92 4.23
N THR A 7 36.73 -15.20 5.34
CA THR A 7 37.75 -14.98 6.37
C THR A 7 37.59 -15.94 7.55
N ALA A 8 38.71 -16.50 8.03
CA ALA A 8 38.74 -17.37 9.21
C ALA A 8 38.40 -16.60 10.50
N ASN A 9 38.03 -17.31 11.59
CA ASN A 9 37.84 -16.68 12.90
C ASN A 9 39.19 -16.19 13.42
N ALA A 10 39.20 -14.97 13.97
CA ALA A 10 40.37 -14.38 14.61
C ALA A 10 40.72 -15.07 15.94
N ASN A 11 39.87 -15.98 16.44
CA ASN A 11 40.06 -16.77 17.67
C ASN A 11 40.54 -15.92 18.86
N SER A 12 40.04 -14.69 18.95
CA SER A 12 40.38 -13.75 20.00
C SER A 12 39.11 -13.36 20.75
N SER A 13 39.18 -13.27 22.07
CA SER A 13 38.11 -12.70 22.89
C SER A 13 37.89 -11.21 22.64
N THR A 14 38.83 -10.54 21.97
CA THR A 14 38.73 -9.12 21.58
C THR A 14 38.05 -8.88 20.24
N ILE A 15 37.80 -9.92 19.43
CA ILE A 15 37.27 -9.76 18.08
C ILE A 15 35.98 -10.58 17.95
N ALA A 16 34.86 -9.90 17.71
CA ALA A 16 33.57 -10.53 17.48
C ALA A 16 33.36 -10.80 15.98
N ASP A 17 33.53 -12.05 15.55
CA ASP A 17 33.41 -12.48 14.14
C ASP A 17 31.99 -12.93 13.74
N THR A 18 30.95 -12.28 14.28
CA THR A 18 29.55 -12.67 14.05
C THR A 18 29.01 -12.06 12.76
N ILE A 19 28.55 -12.89 11.82
CA ILE A 19 27.82 -12.44 10.63
C ILE A 19 26.34 -12.73 10.82
N ASN A 20 25.51 -11.67 10.77
CA ASN A 20 24.06 -11.78 10.77
C ASN A 20 23.52 -11.40 9.39
N VAL A 21 22.73 -12.28 8.79
CA VAL A 21 21.98 -11.99 7.55
C VAL A 21 20.59 -11.54 7.98
N LEU A 22 20.26 -10.26 7.78
CA LEU A 22 18.97 -9.72 8.22
C LEU A 22 17.80 -10.10 7.28
N SER A 23 18.00 -10.04 5.97
CA SER A 23 16.96 -10.41 5.00
C SER A 23 17.55 -10.64 3.61
N MET A 24 16.95 -11.55 2.86
CA MET A 24 17.20 -11.74 1.43
C MET A 24 15.86 -11.69 0.71
N THR A 25 15.69 -10.73 -0.20
CA THR A 25 14.47 -10.58 -0.99
C THR A 25 14.78 -10.86 -2.45
N GLU A 26 14.12 -11.87 -3.01
CA GLU A 26 14.17 -12.17 -4.44
C GLU A 26 13.09 -11.35 -5.15
N ILE A 27 13.48 -10.57 -6.16
CA ILE A 27 12.54 -9.83 -7.00
C ILE A 27 12.15 -10.76 -8.14
N ILE A 28 10.95 -11.32 -8.08
CA ILE A 28 10.36 -12.07 -9.18
C ILE A 28 9.62 -11.07 -10.07
N ASP A 29 10.11 -10.85 -11.29
CA ASP A 29 9.41 -10.03 -12.28
C ASP A 29 8.23 -10.82 -12.87
N ALA A 30 7.09 -10.78 -12.17
CA ALA A 30 5.84 -11.35 -12.63
C ALA A 30 4.90 -10.24 -13.07
N LYS A 31 4.42 -10.31 -14.32
CA LYS A 31 3.37 -9.41 -14.84
C LYS A 31 2.00 -9.82 -14.29
N LEU A 32 1.75 -9.47 -13.03
CA LEU A 32 0.48 -9.73 -12.36
C LEU A 32 -0.56 -8.68 -12.79
N ARG A 33 -1.71 -9.14 -13.27
CA ARG A 33 -2.86 -8.28 -13.59
C ARG A 33 -3.84 -8.32 -12.42
N TYR A 34 -4.15 -7.15 -11.86
CA TYR A 34 -5.12 -6.99 -10.77
C TYR A 34 -6.32 -6.16 -11.24
N PRO A 35 -7.23 -6.74 -12.04
CA PRO A 35 -8.40 -6.02 -12.52
C PRO A 35 -9.27 -5.57 -11.33
N ASN A 36 -9.81 -4.34 -11.41
CA ASN A 36 -10.68 -3.74 -10.40
C ASN A 36 -10.05 -3.52 -9.01
N CYS A 37 -8.73 -3.57 -8.88
CA CYS A 37 -8.03 -3.27 -7.64
C CYS A 37 -7.28 -1.94 -7.73
N ALA A 38 -7.23 -1.20 -6.61
CA ALA A 38 -6.30 -0.08 -6.44
C ALA A 38 -5.05 -0.59 -5.72
N LEU A 39 -3.87 -0.37 -6.32
CA LEU A 39 -2.58 -0.75 -5.76
C LEU A 39 -1.83 0.50 -5.30
N ALA A 40 -1.38 0.49 -4.05
CA ALA A 40 -0.50 1.52 -3.50
C ALA A 40 0.81 0.85 -3.06
N ALA A 41 1.94 1.35 -3.57
CA ALA A 41 3.27 0.91 -3.19
C ALA A 41 4.08 2.12 -2.73
N VAL A 42 4.87 1.93 -1.67
CA VAL A 42 5.78 2.95 -1.14
C VAL A 42 7.15 2.32 -1.07
N GLN A 43 8.10 2.91 -1.78
CA GLN A 43 9.52 2.53 -1.74
C GLN A 43 10.27 3.58 -0.94
N VAL A 44 10.97 3.12 0.08
CA VAL A 44 11.82 3.95 0.95
C VAL A 44 13.16 3.26 1.13
N ASP A 45 14.21 4.05 1.35
CA ASP A 45 15.52 3.51 1.67
C ASP A 45 15.49 2.89 3.07
N ALA A 46 15.91 1.63 3.17
CA ALA A 46 15.99 0.90 4.44
C ALA A 46 16.99 1.53 5.41
N SER A 47 17.98 2.28 4.91
CA SER A 47 18.95 2.99 5.78
C SER A 47 18.30 4.08 6.64
N GLN A 48 17.15 4.62 6.20
CA GLN A 48 16.45 5.71 6.86
C GLN A 48 15.47 5.23 7.95
N PHE A 49 15.24 3.92 8.08
CA PHE A 49 14.25 3.36 8.99
C PHE A 49 14.80 2.14 9.75
N GLN A 50 14.73 2.17 11.09
CA GLN A 50 15.07 1.01 11.92
C GLN A 50 14.02 -0.12 11.82
N ASN A 51 12.78 0.20 11.45
CA ASN A 51 11.67 -0.74 11.29
C ASN A 51 10.78 -0.33 10.11
N ILE A 52 10.06 -1.30 9.53
CA ILE A 52 9.09 -1.01 8.46
C ILE A 52 8.02 -0.04 8.99
N PRO A 53 7.77 1.10 8.33
CA PRO A 53 6.79 2.07 8.80
C PRO A 53 5.36 1.52 8.68
N THR A 54 4.53 1.82 9.68
CA THR A 54 3.08 1.60 9.61
C THR A 54 2.46 2.51 8.55
N ARG A 55 1.60 1.97 7.70
CA ARG A 55 0.95 2.71 6.60
C ARG A 55 -0.57 2.71 6.80
N SER A 56 -1.19 3.88 6.64
CA SER A 56 -2.65 4.07 6.65
C SER A 56 -3.05 4.88 5.42
N TYR A 57 -4.15 4.50 4.77
CA TYR A 57 -4.63 5.15 3.56
C TYR A 57 -6.08 5.60 3.73
N GLN A 58 -6.38 6.83 3.34
CA GLN A 58 -7.74 7.33 3.20
C GLN A 58 -8.06 7.42 1.71
N LEU A 59 -9.04 6.65 1.27
CA LEU A 59 -9.38 6.49 -0.14
C LEU A 59 -10.87 6.74 -0.34
N TRP A 60 -11.21 7.53 -1.36
CA TRP A 60 -12.59 7.74 -1.81
C TRP A 60 -13.04 6.60 -2.76
N GLY A 61 -12.53 5.37 -2.61
CA GLY A 61 -13.00 4.20 -3.35
C GLY A 61 -13.31 4.39 -4.85
N ARG A 62 -14.46 3.86 -5.28
CA ARG A 62 -14.90 3.85 -6.68
C ARG A 62 -15.87 5.00 -6.96
N ILE A 63 -15.78 5.58 -8.17
CA ILE A 63 -16.83 6.46 -8.71
C ILE A 63 -18.01 5.60 -9.17
N VAL A 64 -19.20 5.90 -8.64
CA VAL A 64 -20.46 5.23 -8.96
C VAL A 64 -21.47 6.25 -9.50
N ARG A 65 -22.62 5.74 -9.97
CA ARG A 65 -23.73 6.59 -10.41
C ARG A 65 -24.55 6.97 -9.18
N ILE A 66 -24.56 8.25 -8.85
CA ILE A 66 -25.37 8.82 -7.77
C ILE A 66 -26.45 9.73 -8.36
N PRO A 67 -27.59 9.95 -7.68
CA PRO A 67 -28.63 10.87 -8.14
C PRO A 67 -28.05 12.26 -8.42
N SER A 68 -28.53 12.92 -9.49
CA SER A 68 -28.12 14.26 -9.90
C SER A 68 -28.22 15.29 -8.76
N ASN A 69 -29.26 15.18 -7.92
CA ASN A 69 -29.55 16.05 -6.79
C ASN A 69 -28.84 15.66 -5.48
N TYR A 70 -28.07 14.56 -5.43
CA TYR A 70 -27.37 14.11 -4.23
C TYR A 70 -25.97 14.72 -4.11
N ASP A 71 -25.63 15.28 -2.95
CA ASP A 71 -24.26 15.68 -2.59
C ASP A 71 -23.61 14.59 -1.72
N PRO A 72 -22.55 13.91 -2.19
CA PRO A 72 -21.92 12.82 -1.45
C PRO A 72 -21.09 13.25 -0.24
N LEU A 73 -20.70 14.53 -0.13
CA LEU A 73 -19.93 15.02 1.00
C LEU A 73 -20.85 15.38 2.17
N SER A 74 -21.89 16.17 1.91
CA SER A 74 -22.88 16.57 2.93
C SER A 74 -23.98 15.53 3.16
N ARG A 75 -24.16 14.59 2.22
CA ARG A 75 -25.23 13.59 2.20
C ARG A 75 -26.64 14.17 2.07
N LEU A 76 -26.74 15.38 1.54
CA LEU A 76 -28.00 16.09 1.34
C LEU A 76 -28.50 15.92 -0.09
N TYR A 77 -29.82 15.98 -0.24
CA TYR A 77 -30.50 16.04 -1.52
C TYR A 77 -31.03 17.46 -1.74
N SER A 78 -30.71 18.05 -2.88
CA SER A 78 -31.12 19.42 -3.23
C SER A 78 -32.26 19.39 -4.24
N GLY A 79 -33.48 19.63 -3.76
CA GLY A 79 -34.68 19.61 -4.61
C GLY A 79 -35.15 18.20 -5.00
N VAL A 80 -36.14 18.13 -5.88
CA VAL A 80 -36.72 16.87 -6.35
C VAL A 80 -35.79 16.22 -7.38
N TRP A 81 -35.61 14.91 -7.24
CA TRP A 81 -34.80 14.15 -8.20
C TRP A 81 -35.52 14.04 -9.55
N ASP A 82 -34.79 14.34 -10.63
CA ASP A 82 -35.27 14.31 -12.01
C ASP A 82 -35.11 12.95 -12.70
N GLY A 83 -34.67 11.92 -11.96
CA GLY A 83 -34.38 10.59 -12.49
C GLY A 83 -33.00 10.45 -13.15
N THR A 84 -32.21 11.52 -13.23
CA THR A 84 -30.89 11.49 -13.86
C THR A 84 -29.78 11.18 -12.86
N PHE A 85 -28.68 10.59 -13.33
CA PHE A 85 -27.53 10.25 -12.50
C PHE A 85 -26.31 11.05 -12.92
N LYS A 86 -25.49 11.40 -11.93
CA LYS A 86 -24.13 11.92 -12.13
C LYS A 86 -23.11 10.91 -11.61
N SER A 87 -21.90 10.97 -12.14
CA SER A 87 -20.78 10.15 -11.64
C SER A 87 -20.16 10.82 -10.41
N GLY A 88 -20.05 10.12 -9.30
CA GLY A 88 -19.42 10.63 -8.08
C GLY A 88 -18.99 9.51 -7.13
N TRP A 89 -18.08 9.82 -6.21
CA TRP A 89 -17.87 8.96 -5.04
C TRP A 89 -19.03 9.11 -4.06
N THR A 90 -19.30 8.09 -3.25
CA THR A 90 -20.23 8.13 -2.11
C THR A 90 -19.86 7.04 -1.11
N ASN A 91 -20.19 7.27 0.17
CA ASN A 91 -20.18 6.25 1.20
C ASN A 91 -21.60 5.91 1.72
N ASN A 92 -22.63 6.41 1.03
CA ASN A 92 -24.01 6.04 1.29
C ASN A 92 -24.28 4.67 0.64
N PRO A 93 -24.62 3.63 1.41
CA PRO A 93 -24.79 2.26 0.89
C PRO A 93 -25.97 2.09 -0.08
N ALA A 94 -26.82 3.09 -0.25
CA ALA A 94 -27.87 3.08 -1.27
C ALA A 94 -27.32 3.18 -2.71
N TRP A 95 -26.08 3.66 -2.89
CA TRP A 95 -25.46 3.97 -4.18
C TRP A 95 -24.01 3.46 -4.23
#